data_AF-A0A9E5PL48-F1
#
_entry.id   AF-A0A9E5PL48-F1
#
_cell.length_a   1.000
_cell.length_b   1.000
_cell.length_c   1.000
_cell.angle_alpha   90.00
_cell.angle_beta   90.00
_cell.angle_gamma   90.00
#
_symmetry.space_group_name_H-M   'P 1'
#
loop_
_entity.id
_entity.type
_entity.pdbx_description
1 polymer ?
#
loop_
_entity_poly.entity_id
_entity_poly.type
_entity_poly.pdbx_seq_one_letter_code
_entity_poly.pdbx_strand_id
1 'polypeptide(L)'
;MTERLYYADCTVREFAARIVARREGERGPEVRLDRSAFYPTSGGQPYDSGTLAGVPVLDVWEDEAGDVWHLLERFPQGDDVSG
;
A
#
# COMPACT_ATOMS: atom_id res chain seq x y z
N MET A 1 -9.42 -0.27 -8.71
CA MET A 1 -9.89 -0.30 -7.31
C MET A 1 -9.14 -1.39 -6.57
N THR A 2 -8.43 -1.02 -5.50
CA THR A 2 -7.73 -1.95 -4.61
C THR A 2 -8.71 -2.62 -3.64
N GLU A 3 -8.60 -3.93 -3.44
CA GLU A 3 -9.31 -4.67 -2.39
C GLU A 3 -8.72 -4.34 -1.01
N ARG A 4 -9.57 -3.94 -0.07
CA ARG A 4 -9.16 -3.46 1.26
C ARG A 4 -9.39 -4.55 2.31
N LEU A 5 -8.34 -5.29 2.64
CA LEU A 5 -8.41 -6.47 3.50
C LEU A 5 -8.87 -6.13 4.93
N TYR A 6 -8.51 -4.94 5.41
CA TYR A 6 -8.86 -4.45 6.75
C TYR A 6 -10.36 -4.23 6.98
N TYR A 7 -11.19 -4.17 5.93
CA TYR A 7 -12.65 -4.16 6.08
C TYR A 7 -13.24 -5.53 6.39
N ALA A 8 -12.59 -6.61 5.91
CA ALA A 8 -13.02 -7.97 6.17
C ALA A 8 -12.47 -8.48 7.52
N ASP A 9 -11.20 -8.20 7.78
CA ASP A 9 -10.52 -8.59 9.01
C ASP A 9 -9.41 -7.59 9.37
N CYS A 10 -9.65 -6.80 10.43
CA CYS A 10 -8.71 -5.81 10.93
C CYS A 10 -7.53 -6.41 11.72
N THR A 11 -7.52 -7.73 11.94
CA THR A 11 -6.44 -8.42 12.65
C THR A 11 -5.34 -8.92 11.71
N VAL A 12 -5.54 -8.83 10.40
CA VAL A 12 -4.55 -9.19 9.38
C VAL A 12 -3.33 -8.27 9.51
N ARG A 13 -2.18 -8.87 9.82
CA ARG A 13 -0.88 -8.18 9.95
C ARG A 13 0.11 -8.55 8.86
N GLU A 14 -0.17 -9.63 8.14
CA GLU A 14 0.66 -10.14 7.05
C GLU A 14 -0.26 -10.51 5.88
N PHE A 15 0.10 -10.12 4.66
CA PHE A 15 -0.68 -10.43 3.46
C PHE A 15 0.20 -10.58 2.22
N ALA A 16 -0.33 -11.24 1.19
CA ALA A 16 0.30 -11.32 -0.13
C ALA A 16 -0.50 -10.50 -1.14
N ALA A 17 0.17 -9.71 -1.97
CA ALA A 17 -0.45 -8.85 -2.97
C ALA A 17 0.41 -8.74 -4.23
N ARG A 18 -0.18 -8.21 -5.30
CA ARG A 18 0.51 -7.92 -6.55
C ARG A 18 0.50 -6.43 -6.84
N ILE A 19 1.66 -5.89 -7.22
CA ILE A 19 1.79 -4.54 -7.75
C ILE A 19 1.10 -4.47 -9.12
N VAL A 20 0.07 -3.64 -9.21
CA VAL A 20 -0.71 -3.41 -10.44
C VAL A 20 -0.37 -2.08 -11.12
N ALA A 21 0.32 -1.18 -10.42
CA ALA A 21 0.88 0.04 -11.00
C ALA A 21 2.12 0.50 -10.24
N ARG A 22 3.05 1.13 -10.96
CA ARG A 22 4.23 1.80 -10.43
C ARG A 22 4.32 3.19 -11.04
N ARG A 23 4.74 4.17 -10.24
CA ARG A 23 5.13 5.48 -10.76
C ARG A 23 6.20 6.11 -9.87
N GLU A 24 7.05 6.93 -10.48
CA GLU A 24 7.94 7.83 -9.74
C GLU A 24 7.15 9.11 -9.46
N GLY A 25 6.71 9.29 -8.22
CA GLY A 25 6.04 10.50 -7.75
C GLY A 25 7.03 11.56 -7.28
N GLU A 26 6.54 12.75 -6.95
CA GLU A 26 7.39 13.84 -6.43
C GLU A 26 8.07 13.49 -5.11
N ARG A 27 7.47 12.56 -4.34
CA ARG A 27 7.97 12.11 -3.03
C ARG A 27 8.83 10.85 -3.13
N GLY A 28 8.90 10.22 -4.32
CA GLY A 28 9.65 9.00 -4.57
C GLY A 28 8.81 7.87 -5.17
N PRO A 29 9.21 6.60 -4.97
CA PRO A 29 8.58 5.42 -5.56
C PRO A 29 7.17 5.13 -5.00
N GLU A 30 6.17 5.16 -5.87
CA GLU A 30 4.78 4.90 -5.49
C GLU A 30 4.24 3.66 -6.20
N VAL A 31 3.57 2.79 -5.46
CA VAL A 31 2.96 1.57 -5.98
C VAL A 31 1.50 1.48 -5.63
N ARG A 32 0.70 0.87 -6.51
CA ARG A 32 -0.68 0.47 -6.25
C ARG A 32 -0.76 -1.05 -6.25
N LEU A 33 -1.44 -1.61 -5.27
CA LEU A 33 -1.66 -3.05 -5.14
C LEU A 33 -3.07 -3.45 -5.59
N ASP A 34 -3.22 -4.71 -6.00
CA ASP A 34 -4.53 -5.33 -6.22
C ASP A 34 -5.33 -5.45 -4.93
N ARG A 35 -4.66 -5.73 -3.81
CA ARG A 35 -5.21 -5.78 -2.46
C ARG A 35 -4.22 -5.28 -1.40
N SER A 36 -4.71 -4.75 -0.28
CA SER A 36 -3.86 -4.26 0.81
C SER A 36 -4.51 -4.37 2.18
N ALA A 37 -3.71 -4.69 3.20
CA ALA A 37 -4.09 -4.56 4.60
C ALA A 37 -3.70 -3.20 5.22
N PHE A 38 -2.93 -2.36 4.51
CA PHE A 38 -2.57 -1.03 5.00
C PHE A 38 -3.74 -0.06 4.91
N TYR A 39 -4.13 0.51 6.04
CA TYR A 39 -5.10 1.60 6.08
C TYR A 39 -4.48 2.92 5.58
N PRO A 40 -5.11 3.63 4.62
CA PRO A 40 -4.65 4.94 4.17
C PRO A 40 -4.98 6.03 5.18
N THR A 41 -4.24 7.15 5.14
CA THR A 41 -4.59 8.34 5.94
C THR A 41 -6.00 8.81 5.58
N SER A 42 -6.94 8.74 6.52
CA SER A 42 -8.34 9.10 6.28
C SER A 42 -9.07 9.43 7.58
N GLY A 43 -9.97 10.42 7.54
CA GLY A 43 -10.82 10.79 8.68
C GLY A 43 -10.07 11.27 9.93
N GLY A 44 -8.83 11.76 9.77
CA GLY A 44 -7.95 12.16 10.88
C GLY A 44 -7.15 11.02 11.51
N GLN A 45 -7.35 9.78 11.06
CA GLN A 45 -6.51 8.64 11.44
C GLN A 45 -5.25 8.60 10.54
N PRO A 46 -4.05 8.44 11.12
CA PRO A 46 -2.83 8.26 10.35
C PRO A 46 -2.83 6.92 9.61
N TYR A 47 -2.02 6.85 8.55
CA TYR A 47 -1.80 5.61 7.81
C TYR A 47 -1.12 4.52 8.66
N ASP A 48 -1.30 3.26 8.24
CA ASP A 48 -0.59 2.12 8.83
C ASP A 48 0.86 2.04 8.34
N SER A 49 1.78 1.74 9.26
CA SER A 49 3.20 1.58 8.95
C SER A 49 3.60 0.10 8.83
N GLY A 50 4.64 -0.18 8.06
CA GLY A 50 5.11 -1.55 7.81
C GLY A 50 6.08 -1.61 6.63
N THR A 51 6.14 -2.78 5.99
CA THR A 51 7.02 -3.00 4.84
C THR A 51 6.29 -3.74 3.73
N LEU A 52 6.61 -3.45 2.46
CA LEU A 52 6.21 -4.25 1.30
C LEU A 52 7.45 -4.90 0.68
N ALA A 53 7.48 -6.23 0.65
CA ALA A 53 8.65 -7.03 0.26
C ALA A 53 9.94 -6.60 0.99
N GLY A 54 9.83 -6.29 2.28
CA GLY A 54 10.93 -5.79 3.11
C GLY A 54 11.36 -4.35 2.82
N VAL A 55 10.64 -3.61 1.97
CA VAL A 55 10.85 -2.18 1.74
C VAL A 55 9.93 -1.36 2.65
N PRO A 56 10.44 -0.38 3.41
CA PRO A 56 9.62 0.48 4.26
C PRO A 56 8.52 1.21 3.49
N VAL A 57 7.31 1.19 4.04
CA VAL A 57 6.17 2.03 3.62
C VAL A 57 6.27 3.36 4.34
N LEU A 58 6.34 4.45 3.58
CA LEU A 58 6.56 5.82 4.07
C LEU A 58 5.27 6.65 4.11
N ASP A 59 4.26 6.27 3.32
CA ASP A 59 2.93 6.87 3.32
C ASP A 59 1.93 5.93 2.63
N VAL A 60 0.66 6.04 3.01
CA VAL A 60 -0.46 5.34 2.37
C VAL A 60 -1.63 6.30 2.21
N TRP A 61 -2.12 6.46 0.99
CA TRP A 61 -3.26 7.34 0.70
C TRP A 61 -4.20 6.73 -0.33
N GLU A 62 -5.40 7.29 -0.37
CA GLU A 62 -6.44 6.96 -1.34
C GLU A 62 -6.53 8.09 -2.39
N ASP A 63 -6.63 7.72 -3.67
CA ASP A 63 -6.90 8.69 -4.73
C ASP A 63 -8.41 8.89 -4.99
N GLU A 64 -8.77 9.81 -5.89
CA GLU A 64 -10.17 10.12 -6.21
C GLU A 64 -10.96 8.93 -6.78
N ALA A 65 -10.27 7.92 -7.33
CA ALA A 65 -10.88 6.70 -7.86
C ALA A 65 -11.05 5.60 -6.78
N GLY A 66 -10.61 5.87 -5.54
CA GLY A 66 -10.65 4.93 -4.44
C GLY A 66 -9.53 3.89 -4.46
N ASP A 67 -8.49 4.11 -5.27
CA ASP A 67 -7.29 3.26 -5.29
C ASP A 67 -6.33 3.61 -4.16
N VAL A 68 -5.73 2.58 -3.56
CA VAL A 68 -4.79 2.75 -2.43
C VAL A 68 -3.36 2.72 -2.96
N TRP A 69 -2.63 3.80 -2.70
CA TRP A 69 -1.25 3.98 -3.09
C TRP A 69 -0.31 3.91 -1.88
N HIS A 70 0.85 3.32 -2.08
CA HIS A 70 1.91 3.15 -1.07
C HIS A 70 3.18 3.85 -1.57
N LEU A 71 3.66 4.83 -0.82
CA LEU A 71 4.98 5.42 -1.02
C LEU A 71 6.01 4.53 -0.34
N LEU A 72 7.04 4.15 -1.07
CA LEU A 72 8.09 3.24 -0.60
C LEU A 72 9.45 3.92 -0.62
N GLU A 73 10.35 3.47 0.26
CA GLU A 73 11.76 3.93 0.24
C GLU A 73 12.46 3.62 -1.10
N ARG A 74 12.05 2.53 -1.77
CA ARG A 74 12.52 2.12 -3.10
C ARG A 74 11.48 1.22 -3.78
N PHE A 75 11.60 0.97 -5.08
CA PHE A 75 10.76 -0.05 -5.71
C PHE A 75 11.14 -1.48 -5.23
N PRO A 76 10.13 -2.32 -4.91
CA PRO A 76 10.33 -3.75 -4.70
C PRO A 76 10.86 -4.46 -5.95
N GLN A 77 11.59 -5.55 -5.76
CA GLN A 77 11.98 -6.43 -6.86
C GLN A 77 10.81 -7.35 -7.22
N GLY A 78 10.32 -7.26 -8.45
CA GLY A 78 9.18 -8.05 -8.92
C GLY A 78 7.82 -7.46 -8.56
N ASP A 79 6.76 -8.10 -9.07
CA ASP A 79 5.38 -7.64 -8.92
C ASP A 79 4.69 -8.26 -7.69
N ASP A 80 5.08 -9.47 -7.28
CA ASP A 80 4.50 -10.16 -6.13
C ASP A 80 5.20 -9.70 -4.84
N VAL A 81 4.42 -9.23 -3.87
CA VAL A 81 4.93 -8.66 -2.62
C VAL A 81 4.22 -9.23 -1.40
N SER A 82 4.96 -9.36 -0.30
CA SER A 82 4.41 -9.61 1.04
C SER A 82 4.37 -8.31 1.83
N GLY A 83 3.26 -8.02 2.47
CA GLY A 83 3.06 -6.85 3.34
C GLY A 83 2.73 -7.23 4.77
#